data_AF-A0A7X7ZD45-F1
#
_entry.id   AF-A0A7X7ZD45-F1
#
_cell.length_a   1.000
_cell.length_b   1.000
_cell.length_c   1.000
_cell.angle_alpha   90.00
_cell.angle_beta   90.00
_cell.angle_gamma   90.00
#
_symmetry.space_group_name_H-M   'P 1'
#
loop_
_entity.id
_entity.type
_entity.pdbx_description
1 polymer ?
#
loop_
_entity_poly.entity_id
_entity_poly.type
_entity_poly.pdbx_seq_one_letter_code
_entity_poly.pdbx_strand_id
1 'polypeptide(L)'
;MKNKIKVFVSDLGNVLIPFDYNVPLKKINDRFPGLGDRFMQMYRIRYEDHRNFEKGIISEKNFISMLMKGSEFKFSEEEICRLYSEIFLV
;
A
#
# COMPACT_ATOMS: atom_id res chain seq x y z
N MET A 1 -23.36 27.69 21.79
CA MET A 1 -21.90 27.50 21.86
C MET A 1 -21.24 28.28 20.72
N LYS A 2 -20.52 29.38 21.00
CA LYS A 2 -19.71 30.09 19.99
C LYS A 2 -18.39 29.34 19.82
N ASN A 3 -18.37 28.29 19.00
CA ASN A 3 -17.17 27.47 18.81
C ASN A 3 -16.13 28.25 17.98
N LYS A 4 -15.01 28.61 18.62
CA LYS A 4 -13.83 29.21 17.99
C LYS A 4 -12.84 28.13 17.52
N ILE A 5 -13.31 27.09 16.83
CA ILE A 5 -12.39 26.20 16.12
C ILE A 5 -11.83 26.99 14.94
N LYS A 6 -10.50 27.12 14.89
CA LYS A 6 -9.80 27.91 13.86
C LYS A 6 -9.12 27.05 12.79
N VAL A 7 -8.90 25.78 13.10
CA VAL A 7 -8.15 24.86 12.25
C VAL A 7 -8.84 23.50 12.29
N PHE A 8 -8.98 22.90 11.12
CA PHE A 8 -9.35 21.50 10.95
C PHE A 8 -8.16 20.76 10.37
N VAL A 9 -7.82 19.63 10.99
CA VAL A 9 -6.82 18.69 10.47
C VAL A 9 -7.54 17.35 10.35
N SER A 10 -7.46 16.76 9.17
CA SER A 10 -8.03 15.45 8.88
C SER A 10 -6.94 14.55 8.35
N ASP A 11 -6.90 13.33 8.85
CA ASP A 11 -6.13 12.26 8.23
C ASP A 11 -6.74 11.93 6.85
N LEU A 12 -5.99 11.24 6.00
CA LEU A 12 -6.46 10.81 4.69
C LEU A 12 -7.17 9.45 4.79
N GLY A 13 -6.41 8.43 5.21
CA GLY A 13 -6.87 7.04 5.18
C GLY A 13 -8.01 6.79 6.16
N ASN A 14 -9.11 6.23 5.66
CA ASN A 14 -10.34 5.93 6.42
C ASN A 14 -11.01 7.14 7.12
N VAL A 15 -10.53 8.36 6.89
CA VAL A 15 -11.19 9.60 7.30
C VAL A 15 -11.77 10.31 6.09
N LEU A 16 -10.96 10.51 5.04
CA LEU A 16 -11.38 11.12 3.79
C LEU A 16 -11.54 10.09 2.67
N ILE A 17 -10.65 9.10 2.61
CA ILE A 17 -10.64 8.07 1.57
C ILE A 17 -10.58 6.68 2.22
N PRO A 18 -11.60 5.82 2.01
CA PRO A 18 -11.54 4.43 2.46
C PRO A 18 -10.41 3.66 1.75
N PHE A 19 -9.76 2.76 2.47
CA PHE A 19 -8.80 1.84 1.86
C PHE A 19 -8.99 0.40 2.33
N ASP A 20 -8.71 -0.55 1.43
CA ASP A 20 -8.75 -1.98 1.69
C ASP A 20 -7.65 -2.74 0.91
N TYR A 21 -6.68 -3.29 1.63
CA TYR A 21 -5.61 -4.11 1.05
C TYR A 21 -6.11 -5.42 0.43
N ASN A 22 -7.29 -5.91 0.80
CA ASN A 22 -7.81 -7.16 0.24
C ASN A 22 -8.13 -7.01 -1.26
N VAL A 23 -8.44 -5.80 -1.74
CA VAL A 23 -8.74 -5.55 -3.14
C VAL A 23 -7.57 -5.93 -4.06
N PRO A 24 -6.37 -5.35 -3.93
CA PRO A 24 -5.26 -5.74 -4.76
C PRO A 24 -4.72 -7.15 -4.45
N LEU A 25 -4.77 -7.60 -3.20
CA LEU A 25 -4.36 -8.97 -2.86
C LEU A 25 -5.21 -10.03 -3.57
N LYS A 26 -6.51 -9.81 -3.66
CA LYS A 26 -7.42 -10.68 -4.43
C LYS A 26 -7.05 -10.67 -5.91
N LYS A 27 -6.82 -9.49 -6.52
CA LYS A 27 -6.41 -9.39 -7.93
C LYS A 27 -5.10 -10.13 -8.20
N ILE A 28 -4.14 -10.05 -7.28
CA ILE A 28 -2.88 -10.79 -7.38
C ILE A 28 -3.15 -12.30 -7.30
N ASN A 29 -3.96 -12.76 -6.35
CA ASN A 29 -4.33 -14.18 -6.20
C ASN A 29 -5.14 -14.73 -7.38
N ASP A 30 -6.02 -13.92 -7.97
CA ASP A 30 -6.83 -14.30 -9.14
C ASP A 30 -5.95 -14.54 -10.38
N ARG A 31 -4.85 -13.77 -10.54
CA ARG A 31 -3.87 -13.95 -11.62
C ARG A 31 -2.84 -15.03 -11.31
N PHE A 32 -2.41 -15.11 -10.06
CA PHE A 32 -1.38 -16.04 -9.58
C PHE A 32 -1.80 -16.63 -8.22
N PRO A 33 -2.41 -17.83 -8.20
CA PRO A 33 -2.94 -18.42 -6.97
C PRO A 33 -1.93 -18.47 -5.81
N GLY A 34 -2.32 -17.91 -4.67
CA GLY A 34 -1.53 -17.85 -3.43
C GLY A 34 -0.40 -16.81 -3.42
N LEU A 35 -0.16 -16.07 -4.51
CA LEU A 35 0.87 -15.03 -4.55
C LEU A 35 0.51 -13.82 -3.68
N GLY A 36 -0.76 -13.43 -3.64
CA GLY A 36 -1.25 -12.33 -2.80
C GLY A 36 -1.02 -12.63 -1.32
N ASP A 37 -1.26 -13.87 -0.90
CA ASP A 37 -1.08 -14.27 0.50
C ASP A 37 0.40 -14.20 0.92
N ARG A 38 1.30 -14.71 0.07
CA ARG A 38 2.75 -14.62 0.29
C ARG A 38 3.26 -13.18 0.24
N PHE A 39 2.73 -12.37 -0.68
CA PHE A 39 3.02 -10.94 -0.76
C PHE A 39 2.65 -10.25 0.56
N MET A 40 1.45 -10.50 1.09
CA MET A 40 1.00 -9.89 2.34
C MET A 40 1.82 -10.37 3.54
N GLN A 41 2.21 -11.65 3.57
CA GLN A 41 3.09 -12.17 4.61
C GLN A 41 4.46 -11.47 4.59
N MET A 42 5.07 -11.35 3.41
CA MET A 42 6.31 -10.60 3.20
C MET A 42 6.16 -9.15 3.66
N TYR A 43 5.07 -8.48 3.24
CA TYR A 43 4.81 -7.08 3.57
C TYR A 43 4.65 -6.86 5.08
N ARG A 44 3.97 -7.77 5.79
CA ARG A 44 3.84 -7.74 7.26
C ARG A 44 5.19 -7.90 7.97
N ILE A 45 6.02 -8.84 7.52
CA ILE A 45 7.37 -9.05 8.08
C ILE A 45 8.23 -7.81 7.88
N ARG A 46 8.09 -7.15 6.73
CA ARG A 46 8.86 -5.95 6.35
C ARG A 46 8.12 -4.64 6.61
N TYR A 47 7.16 -4.62 7.52
CA TYR A 47 6.32 -3.44 7.74
C TYR A 47 7.13 -2.19 8.17
N GLU A 48 8.31 -2.38 8.76
CA GLU A 48 9.23 -1.26 9.04
C GLU A 48 9.71 -0.55 7.76
N ASP A 49 9.90 -1.27 6.65
CA ASP A 49 10.32 -0.67 5.37
C ASP A 49 9.22 0.26 4.83
N HIS A 50 7.95 -0.10 5.00
CA HIS A 50 6.82 0.77 4.66
C HIS A 50 6.81 2.04 5.51
N ARG A 51 6.96 1.92 6.84
CA ARG A 51 7.07 3.10 7.72
C ARG A 51 8.26 3.99 7.37
N ASN A 52 9.39 3.40 7.01
CA ASN A 52 10.57 4.14 6.61
C ASN A 52 10.37 4.85 5.27
N PHE A 53 9.62 4.24 4.34
CA PHE A 53 9.22 4.91 3.10
C PHE A 53 8.29 6.11 3.38
N GLU A 54 7.27 5.96 4.23
CA GLU A 54 6.37 7.06 4.61
C GLU A 54 7.09 8.23 5.29
N LYS A 55 8.16 7.93 6.05
CA LYS A 55 9.03 8.94 6.66
C LYS A 55 10.06 9.55 5.68
N GLY A 56 10.12 9.09 4.44
CA GLY A 56 11.09 9.53 3.44
C GLY A 56 12.52 9.01 3.65
N ILE A 57 12.71 7.99 4.49
CA ILE A 57 14.02 7.39 4.80
C ILE A 57 14.46 6.44 3.67
N ILE A 58 13.51 5.66 3.12
CA ILE A 58 13.75 4.77 1.99
C ILE A 58 13.30 5.47 0.71
N SER A 59 14.11 5.38 -0.35
CA SER A 59 13.74 5.93 -1.66
C SER A 59 12.61 5.12 -2.29
N GLU A 60 11.81 5.79 -3.11
CA GLU A 60 10.74 5.17 -3.90
C GLU A 60 11.24 3.95 -4.70
N LYS A 61 12.38 4.08 -5.39
CA LYS A 61 13.01 2.97 -6.12
C LYS A 61 13.27 1.73 -5.25
N ASN A 62 13.75 1.93 -4.02
CA ASN A 62 14.03 0.83 -3.11
C ASN A 62 12.72 0.20 -2.59
N PHE A 63 11.71 1.02 -2.33
CA PHE A 63 10.40 0.56 -1.92
C PHE A 63 9.72 -0.25 -3.03
N ILE A 64 9.69 0.26 -4.26
CA ILE A 64 9.20 -0.46 -5.44
C ILE A 64 9.95 -1.78 -5.62
N SER A 65 11.28 -1.79 -5.51
CA SER A 65 12.06 -3.03 -5.61
C SER A 65 11.65 -4.07 -4.56
N MET A 66 11.30 -3.64 -3.34
CA MET A 66 10.76 -4.51 -2.30
C MET A 66 9.39 -5.09 -2.71
N LEU A 67 8.47 -4.26 -3.24
CA LEU A 67 7.17 -4.72 -3.72
C LEU A 67 7.31 -5.72 -4.90
N MET A 68 8.22 -5.43 -5.83
CA MET A 68 8.53 -6.34 -6.94
C MET A 68 9.09 -7.68 -6.45
N LYS A 69 9.99 -7.67 -5.47
CA LYS A 69 10.49 -8.91 -4.83
C LYS A 69 9.38 -9.69 -4.15
N GLY A 70 8.49 -9.01 -3.43
CA GLY A 70 7.35 -9.63 -2.76
C GLY A 70 6.34 -10.26 -3.71
N SER A 71 6.23 -9.71 -4.92
CA SER A 71 5.38 -10.24 -5.98
C SER A 71 6.13 -11.23 -6.88
N GLU A 72 7.30 -11.72 -6.44
CA GLU A 72 8.14 -12.69 -7.15
C GLU A 72 8.47 -12.25 -8.59
N PHE A 73 8.57 -10.93 -8.80
CA PHE A 73 8.81 -10.30 -10.11
C PHE A 73 7.78 -10.70 -11.19
N LYS A 74 6.55 -11.06 -10.79
CA LYS A 74 5.48 -11.46 -11.71
C LYS A 74 4.75 -10.29 -12.38
N PHE A 75 5.03 -9.07 -11.93
CA PHE A 75 4.45 -7.82 -12.45
C PHE A 75 5.58 -6.87 -12.85
N SER A 76 5.31 -6.04 -13.85
CA SER A 76 6.17 -4.88 -14.14
C SER A 76 6.12 -3.87 -12.99
N GLU A 77 7.06 -2.91 -12.99
CA GLU A 77 7.05 -1.78 -12.05
C GLU A 77 5.74 -0.97 -12.14
N GLU A 78 5.25 -0.71 -13.35
CA GLU A 78 3.99 -0.01 -13.55
C GLU A 78 2.79 -0.81 -13.02
N GLU A 79 2.74 -2.11 -13.30
CA GLU A 79 1.67 -2.99 -12.83
C GLU A 79 1.65 -3.07 -11.29
N ILE A 80 2.82 -3.20 -10.63
CA ILE A 80 2.87 -3.31 -9.17
C ILE A 80 2.50 -1.99 -8.49
N CYS A 81 2.91 -0.85 -9.05
CA CYS A 81 2.52 0.47 -8.56
C CYS A 81 1.01 0.70 -8.69
N ARG A 82 0.43 0.30 -9.83
CA ARG A 82 -1.02 0.36 -10.03
C ARG A 82 -1.77 -0.55 -9.07
N LEU A 83 -1.35 -1.80 -8.91
CA LEU A 83 -1.95 -2.70 -7.93
C LEU A 83 -1.84 -2.14 -6.51
N TYR A 84 -0.70 -1.56 -6.14
CA TYR A 84 -0.50 -0.97 -4.83
C TYR A 84 -1.41 0.25 -4.59
N SER A 85 -1.67 1.08 -5.58
CA SER A 85 -2.54 2.27 -5.42
C SER A 85 -4.03 1.91 -5.33
N GLU A 86 -4.44 0.76 -5.87
CA GLU A 86 -5.81 0.23 -5.78
C GLU A 86 -6.25 -0.17 -4.36
N ILE A 87 -5.39 0.00 -3.35
CA ILE A 87 -5.83 -0.07 -1.95
C ILE A 87 -6.88 0.99 -1.63
N PHE A 88 -6.82 2.16 -2.27
CA PHE A 88 -7.80 3.23 -2.06
C PHE A 88 -9.06 2.95 -2.89
N LEU A 89 -10.23 3.01 -2.26
CA LEU A 89 -11.52 2.66 -2.86
C LEU A 89 -12.17 3.83 -3.62
N VAL A 90 -11.38 4.53 -4.44
CA VAL A 90 -11.80 5.71 -5.21
C VAL A 90 -12.22 5.39 -6.64
#